data_AF-A0A2V2XR70-F1
#
_entry.id   AF-A0A2V2XR70-F1
#
_cell.length_a   1.000
_cell.length_b   1.000
_cell.length_c   1.000
_cell.angle_alpha   90.00
_cell.angle_beta   90.00
_cell.angle_gamma   90.00
#
_symmetry.space_group_name_H-M   'P 1'
#
loop_
_entity.id
_entity.type
_entity.pdbx_description
1 polymer ?
#
loop_
_entity_poly.entity_id
_entity_poly.type
_entity_poly.pdbx_seq_one_letter_code
_entity_poly.pdbx_strand_id
1 'polypeptide(L)'
;MKNGAAAMNIIDLRPYKRHIAITKKIREIKNNRIYKLILAYDCDLTSYYRKLLNTEPCFDQKLSRIEQLSDNIWVSMISLREGCR
;
A
#
# COMPACT_ATOMS: atom_id res chain seq x y z
N MET A 1 6.28 -7.95 -17.33
CA MET A 1 5.96 -7.58 -15.93
C MET A 1 5.59 -8.85 -15.18
N LYS A 2 5.83 -8.92 -13.86
CA LYS A 2 5.42 -10.11 -13.08
C LYS A 2 4.03 -9.86 -12.50
N ASN A 3 3.10 -10.80 -12.69
CA ASN A 3 1.74 -10.78 -12.12
C ASN A 3 1.67 -10.92 -10.59
N GLY A 4 2.79 -10.66 -9.89
CA GLY A 4 2.90 -10.85 -8.46
C GLY A 4 2.27 -9.71 -7.67
N ALA A 5 1.93 -10.01 -6.42
CA ALA A 5 1.62 -9.04 -5.41
C ALA A 5 2.68 -9.13 -4.30
N ALA A 6 3.06 -7.99 -3.74
CA ALA A 6 3.78 -7.96 -2.47
C ALA A 6 2.78 -7.75 -1.35
N ALA A 7 2.94 -8.45 -0.24
CA ALA A 7 2.18 -8.23 0.97
C ALA A 7 3.08 -7.60 2.04
N MET A 8 2.49 -6.76 2.88
CA MET A 8 3.17 -6.14 4.01
C MET A 8 2.18 -5.91 5.16
N ASN A 9 2.60 -6.31 6.35
CA ASN A 9 1.89 -6.02 7.59
C ASN A 9 2.52 -4.78 8.26
N ILE A 10 1.69 -3.82 8.66
CA ILE A 10 2.11 -2.63 9.41
C ILE A 10 1.38 -2.46 10.74
N ILE A 11 0.66 -3.49 11.19
CA ILE A 11 0.13 -3.61 12.55
C ILE A 11 1.28 -3.45 13.55
N ASP A 12 1.00 -2.81 14.69
CA ASP A 12 1.98 -2.52 15.76
C ASP A 12 3.13 -1.55 15.39
N LEU A 13 3.23 -1.11 14.13
CA LEU A 13 4.18 -0.06 13.77
C LEU A 13 3.69 1.29 14.30
N ARG A 14 4.60 2.10 14.86
CA ARG A 14 4.28 3.50 15.20
C ARG A 14 3.90 4.29 13.93
N PRO A 15 2.98 5.28 13.99
CA PRO A 15 2.49 6.01 12.82
C PRO A 15 3.59 6.54 11.87
N TYR A 16 4.65 7.15 12.41
CA TYR A 16 5.79 7.61 11.61
C TYR A 16 6.56 6.46 10.92
N LYS A 17 6.72 5.33 11.61
CA LYS A 17 7.38 4.14 11.06
C LYS A 17 6.57 3.51 9.93
N ARG A 18 5.23 3.58 9.99
CA ARG A 18 4.35 3.12 8.90
C ARG A 18 4.68 3.85 7.60
N HIS A 19 4.84 5.17 7.65
CA HIS A 19 5.20 5.98 6.48
C HIS A 19 6.45 5.47 5.78
N ILE A 20 7.54 5.37 6.55
CA ILE A 20 8.85 4.99 6.04
C ILE A 20 8.79 3.59 5.46
N ALA A 21 8.13 2.67 6.18
CA ALA A 21 8.08 1.27 5.80
C ALA A 21 7.26 1.08 4.51
N ILE A 22 6.11 1.75 4.38
CA ILE A 22 5.29 1.75 3.16
C ILE A 22 6.09 2.35 1.99
N THR A 23 6.67 3.54 2.16
CA THR A 23 7.46 4.22 1.11
C THR A 23 8.64 3.36 0.64
N LYS A 24 9.36 2.72 1.58
CA LYS A 24 10.45 1.79 1.25
C LYS A 24 9.93 0.58 0.47
N LYS A 25 8.79 0.01 0.88
CA LYS A 25 8.19 -1.14 0.21
C LYS A 25 7.73 -0.79 -1.21
N ILE A 26 7.17 0.39 -1.42
CA ILE A 26 6.79 0.89 -2.75
C ILE A 26 8.01 0.96 -3.67
N ARG A 27 9.13 1.51 -3.20
CA ARG A 27 10.39 1.55 -3.98
C ARG A 27 10.89 0.14 -4.33
N GLU A 28 10.81 -0.79 -3.38
CA GLU A 28 11.20 -2.19 -3.58
C GLU A 28 10.34 -2.87 -4.65
N ILE A 29 9.01 -2.75 -4.58
CA ILE A 29 8.11 -3.39 -5.55
C ILE A 29 8.25 -2.78 -6.95
N LYS A 30 8.51 -1.46 -7.05
CA LYS A 30 8.84 -0.79 -8.32
C LYS A 30 10.09 -1.40 -8.94
N ASN A 31 11.18 -1.49 -8.18
CA ASN A 31 12.44 -2.10 -8.64
C ASN A 31 12.25 -3.56 -9.08
N ASN A 32 11.38 -4.28 -8.40
CA ASN A 32 11.05 -5.68 -8.70
C ASN A 32 10.00 -5.86 -9.80
N ARG A 33 9.50 -4.77 -10.41
CA ARG A 33 8.44 -4.78 -11.44
C ARG A 33 7.17 -5.51 -10.97
N ILE A 34 6.84 -5.37 -9.69
CA ILE A 34 5.61 -5.81 -9.03
C ILE A 34 4.67 -4.61 -8.92
N TYR A 35 3.41 -4.77 -9.32
CA TYR A 35 2.47 -3.67 -9.45
C TYR A 35 1.28 -3.75 -8.48
N LYS A 36 1.27 -4.72 -7.56
CA LYS A 36 0.26 -4.82 -6.50
C LYS A 36 0.92 -4.86 -5.12
N LEU A 37 0.40 -4.05 -4.21
CA LEU A 37 0.80 -4.03 -2.80
C LEU A 37 -0.43 -4.29 -1.93
N ILE A 38 -0.37 -5.32 -1.10
CA ILE A 38 -1.39 -5.65 -0.11
C ILE A 38 -0.87 -5.18 1.26
N LEU A 39 -1.62 -4.31 1.93
CA LEU A 39 -1.28 -3.76 3.24
C LEU A 39 -2.31 -4.17 4.28
N ALA A 40 -1.85 -4.73 5.39
CA ALA A 40 -2.67 -5.01 6.58
C ALA A 40 -2.37 -4.02 7.70
N TYR A 41 -3.40 -3.44 8.33
CA TYR A 41 -3.25 -2.40 9.35
C TYR A 41 -4.40 -2.41 10.37
N ASP A 42 -4.15 -1.85 11.55
CA ASP A 42 -4.97 -1.96 12.77
C ASP A 42 -5.73 -0.68 13.17
N CYS A 43 -5.81 0.32 12.28
CA CYS A 43 -6.47 1.59 12.58
C CYS A 43 -7.10 2.22 11.34
N ASP A 44 -8.00 3.19 11.51
CA ASP A 44 -8.54 3.94 10.38
C ASP A 44 -7.45 4.80 9.71
N LEU A 45 -6.81 4.23 8.69
CA LEU A 45 -5.81 4.89 7.88
C LEU A 45 -6.43 5.59 6.67
N THR A 46 -7.76 5.65 6.50
CA THR A 46 -8.37 6.13 5.25
C THR A 46 -7.87 7.51 4.84
N SER A 47 -7.73 8.44 5.80
CA SER A 47 -7.21 9.79 5.56
C SER A 47 -5.69 9.82 5.31
N TYR A 48 -4.94 9.03 6.07
CA TYR A 48 -3.49 8.90 5.96
C TYR A 48 -3.07 8.25 4.64
N TYR A 49 -3.80 7.24 4.23
CA TYR A 49 -3.63 6.50 3.00
C TYR A 49 -3.94 7.35 1.80
N ARG A 50 -5.04 8.12 1.81
CA ARG A 50 -5.31 9.10 0.75
C ARG A 50 -4.15 10.08 0.57
N LYS A 51 -3.55 10.57 1.66
CA LYS A 51 -2.36 11.43 1.56
C LYS A 51 -1.16 10.71 0.94
N LEU A 52 -0.86 9.50 1.41
CA LEU A 52 0.23 8.69 0.86
C LEU A 52 0.01 8.33 -0.62
N LEU A 53 -1.23 7.99 -0.99
CA LEU A 53 -1.64 7.72 -2.37
C LEU A 53 -1.53 8.97 -3.25
N ASN A 54 -1.83 10.15 -2.71
CA ASN A 54 -1.71 11.42 -3.43
C ASN A 54 -0.26 11.85 -3.64
N THR A 55 0.67 11.43 -2.77
CA THR A 55 2.10 11.77 -2.89
C THR A 55 2.87 10.88 -3.85
N GLU A 56 2.34 9.72 -4.22
CA GLU A 56 3.00 8.77 -5.12
C GLU A 56 2.20 8.64 -6.43
N PRO A 57 2.62 9.34 -7.50
CA PRO A 57 1.87 9.44 -8.76
C PRO A 57 1.71 8.10 -9.48
N CYS A 58 2.53 7.11 -9.09
CA CYS A 58 2.44 5.75 -9.60
C CYS A 58 1.22 4.99 -9.13
N PHE A 59 0.47 5.48 -8.15
CA PHE A 59 -0.71 4.76 -7.69
C PHE A 59 -1.92 4.93 -8.61
N ASP A 60 -2.61 3.83 -8.79
CA ASP A 60 -3.93 3.80 -9.40
C ASP A 60 -4.98 3.64 -8.31
N GLN A 61 -5.55 4.79 -7.90
CA GLN A 61 -6.64 4.83 -6.92
C GLN A 61 -7.90 4.11 -7.43
N LYS A 62 -8.14 4.09 -8.75
CA LYS A 62 -9.32 3.43 -9.34
C LYS A 62 -9.24 1.91 -9.21
N LEU A 63 -8.04 1.37 -9.14
CA LEU A 63 -7.77 -0.06 -8.98
C LEU A 63 -7.40 -0.46 -7.55
N SER A 64 -7.54 0.46 -6.59
CA SER A 64 -7.34 0.17 -5.18
C SER A 64 -8.62 -0.37 -4.53
N ARG A 65 -8.48 -1.32 -3.61
CA ARG A 65 -9.59 -1.90 -2.83
C ARG A 65 -9.23 -1.88 -1.36
N ILE A 66 -10.22 -1.65 -0.51
CA ILE A 66 -10.09 -1.64 0.95
C ILE A 66 -11.19 -2.54 1.49
N GLU A 67 -10.83 -3.47 2.35
CA GLU A 67 -11.74 -4.42 3.00
C GLU A 67 -11.44 -4.44 4.50
N GLN A 68 -12.48 -4.50 5.33
CA GLN A 68 -12.35 -4.72 6.76
C GLN A 68 -12.40 -6.23 7.04
N LEU A 69 -11.35 -6.78 7.65
CA LEU A 69 -11.29 -8.20 8.02
C LEU A 69 -11.84 -8.47 9.42
N SER A 70 -11.75 -7.50 10.32
CA SER A 70 -12.33 -7.55 11.67
C SER A 70 -12.49 -6.13 12.23
N ASP A 71 -13.07 -5.99 13.43
CA ASP A 71 -13.34 -4.70 14.08
C ASP A 71 -12.16 -3.72 14.02
N ASN A 72 -10.93 -4.23 14.15
CA ASN A 72 -9.72 -3.39 14.14
C ASN A 72 -8.80 -3.63 12.95
N ILE A 73 -8.99 -4.70 12.16
CA ILE A 73 -8.03 -5.06 11.09
C ILE A 73 -8.62 -4.76 9.73
N TRP A 74 -7.85 -4.01 8.95
CA TRP A 74 -8.15 -3.62 7.59
C TRP A 74 -7.08 -4.14 6.64
N VAL A 75 -7.49 -4.46 5.42
CA VAL A 75 -6.60 -4.80 4.32
C VAL A 75 -6.88 -3.90 3.14
N SER A 76 -5.83 -3.33 2.57
CA SER A 76 -5.89 -2.56 1.34
C SER A 76 -5.03 -3.20 0.26
N MET A 77 -5.58 -3.35 -0.94
CA MET A 77 -4.83 -3.64 -2.15
C MET A 77 -4.60 -2.33 -2.90
N ILE A 78 -3.34 -1.94 -3.08
CA ILE A 78 -2.93 -0.83 -3.96
C ILE A 78 -2.41 -1.40 -5.26
N SER A 79 -2.90 -0.84 -6.36
CA SER A 79 -2.37 -1.10 -7.68
C SER A 79 -1.48 0.07 -8.11
N LEU A 80 -0.32 -0.24 -8.67
CA LEU A 80 0.54 0.71 -9.36
C LEU A 80 0.15 0.76 -10.84
N ARG A 81 0.21 1.95 -11.44
CA ARG A 81 0.00 2.18 -12.87
C ARG A 81 1.04 1.42 -13.69
N GLU A 82 0.61 0.87 -14.82
CA GLU A 82 1.53 0.28 -15.78
C GLU A 82 2.52 1.33 -16.30
N GLY A 83 3.78 0.93 -16.48
CA GLY A 83 4.84 1.84 -16.94
C GLY A 83 5.49 2.70 -15.86
N CYS A 84 5.02 2.64 -14.60
CA CYS A 84 5.73 3.31 -13.51
C CYS A 84 7.07 2.62 -13.21
N ARG A 85 8.16 3.30 -13.58
CA ARG A 85 9.53 2.92 -13.28
C ARG A 85 10.09 3.79 -12.16
#